data_AF-A0A1Q6DR04-F1
#
_entry.id   AF-A0A1Q6DR04-F1
#
_cell.length_a   1.000
_cell.length_b   1.000
_cell.length_c   1.000
_cell.angle_alpha   90.00
_cell.angle_beta   90.00
_cell.angle_gamma   90.00
#
_symmetry.space_group_name_H-M   'P 1'
#
loop_
_entity.id
_entity.type
_entity.pdbx_description
1 polymer ?
#
loop_
_entity_poly.entity_id
_entity_poly.type
_entity_poly.pdbx_seq_one_letter_code
_entity_poly.pdbx_strand_id
1 'polypeptide(L)'
;MNEIDKLQLLAELTHEFCELNHGPDTHRENFPASDFIIMPFGYAENAVTDVAVREMVVPVCHDCATALLGNEWTLLYCFECCSSQWVYRKMARNKYRHHVLWLRGCPHCSNQFGGLYFNDFDAVADSAHFLREYAGRMAA
;
A
#
# COMPACT_ATOMS: atom_id res chain seq x y z
N MET A 1 -10.79 -7.35 -9.00
CA MET A 1 -11.82 -7.34 -7.93
C MET A 1 -13.20 -6.91 -8.44
N ASN A 2 -14.28 -7.62 -8.07
CA ASN A 2 -15.66 -7.19 -8.31
C ASN A 2 -16.25 -6.44 -7.08
N GLU A 3 -17.44 -5.85 -7.19
CA GLU A 3 -18.06 -5.08 -6.09
C GLU A 3 -18.40 -5.91 -4.83
N ILE A 4 -18.61 -7.21 -4.97
CA ILE A 4 -18.88 -8.13 -3.85
C ILE A 4 -17.60 -8.39 -3.05
N ASP A 5 -16.47 -8.56 -3.74
CA ASP A 5 -15.16 -8.74 -3.10
C ASP A 5 -14.80 -7.50 -2.26
N LYS A 6 -15.09 -6.29 -2.77
CA LYS A 6 -14.92 -5.02 -2.03
C LYS A 6 -15.78 -4.97 -0.77
N LEU A 7 -17.06 -5.33 -0.89
CA LEU A 7 -17.99 -5.37 0.24
C LEU A 7 -17.57 -6.37 1.32
N GLN A 8 -17.01 -7.52 0.92
CA GLN A 8 -16.50 -8.51 1.85
C GLN A 8 -15.28 -7.98 2.63
N LEU A 9 -14.31 -7.37 1.94
CA LEU A 9 -13.16 -6.75 2.58
C LEU A 9 -13.59 -5.68 3.60
N LEU A 10 -14.55 -4.83 3.24
CA LEU A 10 -15.07 -3.82 4.15
C LEU A 10 -15.75 -4.41 5.40
N ALA A 11 -16.40 -5.58 5.28
CA ALA A 11 -16.98 -6.27 6.42
C ALA A 11 -15.92 -6.87 7.36
N GLU A 12 -14.77 -7.29 6.81
CA GLU A 12 -13.66 -7.90 7.54
C GLU A 12 -12.85 -6.88 8.38
N LEU A 13 -12.90 -5.58 8.06
CA LEU A 13 -12.16 -4.52 8.79
C LEU A 13 -12.43 -4.44 10.29
N THR A 14 -13.60 -4.90 10.76
CA THR A 14 -14.05 -4.75 12.15
C THR A 14 -13.10 -5.35 13.18
N HIS A 15 -12.28 -6.32 12.79
CA HIS A 15 -11.32 -7.01 13.67
C HIS A 15 -9.88 -6.96 13.16
N GLU A 16 -9.62 -6.13 12.15
CA GLU A 16 -8.30 -5.99 11.55
C GLU A 16 -7.55 -4.77 12.11
N PHE A 17 -6.23 -4.88 12.11
CA PHE A 17 -5.34 -3.80 12.52
C PHE A 17 -4.35 -3.50 11.41
N CYS A 18 -3.89 -2.25 11.35
CA CYS A 18 -2.95 -1.78 10.33
C CYS A 18 -1.68 -2.65 10.30
N GLU A 19 -1.30 -3.09 9.10
CA GLU A 19 -0.10 -3.92 8.88
C GLU A 19 1.14 -3.11 8.49
N LEU A 20 1.00 -1.80 8.41
CA LEU A 20 2.14 -0.92 8.14
C LEU A 20 2.94 -0.65 9.40
N ASN A 21 4.21 -0.35 9.21
CA ASN A 21 5.13 -0.01 10.28
C ASN A 21 4.84 1.40 10.82
N HIS A 22 4.53 1.51 12.12
CA HIS A 22 4.27 2.80 12.81
C HIS A 22 5.50 3.30 13.60
N GLY A 23 6.65 2.65 13.44
CA GLY A 23 7.88 2.97 14.17
C GLY A 23 8.10 2.13 15.42
N PRO A 24 9.21 2.36 16.14
CA PRO A 24 9.54 1.61 17.35
C PRO A 24 8.53 1.87 18.47
N ASP A 25 8.43 0.93 19.40
CA ASP A 25 7.58 1.00 20.59
C ASP A 25 6.08 1.21 20.30
N THR A 26 5.64 0.72 19.13
CA THR A 26 4.24 0.73 18.73
C THR A 26 3.65 -0.69 18.79
N HIS A 27 2.36 -0.77 19.12
CA HIS A 27 1.59 -2.00 19.21
C HIS A 27 0.47 -1.96 18.17
N ARG A 28 0.30 -3.04 17.41
CA ARG A 28 -0.62 -3.12 16.27
C ARG A 28 -2.07 -2.83 16.70
N GLU A 29 -2.42 -3.23 17.91
CA GLU A 29 -3.74 -3.06 18.54
C GLU A 29 -4.15 -1.58 18.70
N ASN A 30 -3.19 -0.66 18.69
CA ASN A 30 -3.45 0.78 18.78
C ASN A 30 -3.87 1.39 17.42
N PHE A 31 -3.78 0.64 16.33
CA PHE A 31 -4.00 1.12 14.97
C PHE A 31 -5.05 0.26 14.28
N PRO A 32 -6.34 0.39 14.64
CA PRO A 32 -7.41 -0.32 13.94
C PRO A 32 -7.39 0.01 12.45
N ALA A 33 -7.60 -1.02 11.61
CA ALA A 33 -7.68 -0.82 10.18
C ALA A 33 -8.96 -0.07 9.83
N SER A 34 -8.86 0.86 8.89
CA SER A 34 -10.00 1.63 8.36
C SER A 34 -10.15 1.47 6.85
N ASP A 35 -9.14 0.90 6.18
CA ASP A 35 -9.08 0.76 4.73
C ASP A 35 -8.06 -0.34 4.35
N PHE A 36 -7.91 -0.60 3.04
CA PHE A 36 -6.90 -1.49 2.50
C PHE A 36 -6.09 -0.83 1.37
N ILE A 37 -4.79 -1.12 1.33
CA ILE A 37 -4.00 -0.96 0.11
C ILE A 37 -4.13 -2.25 -0.68
N ILE A 38 -4.55 -2.14 -1.93
CA ILE A 38 -4.71 -3.29 -2.82
C ILE A 38 -3.77 -3.14 -4.01
N MET A 39 -2.97 -4.17 -4.27
CA MET A 39 -2.04 -4.21 -5.39
C MET A 39 -2.17 -5.53 -6.15
N PRO A 40 -2.49 -5.50 -7.46
CA PRO A 40 -2.52 -6.71 -8.28
C PRO A 40 -1.10 -7.20 -8.58
N PHE A 41 -0.72 -8.35 -8.04
CA PHE A 41 0.56 -9.02 -8.28
C PHE A 41 0.43 -10.16 -9.30
N GLY A 42 1.41 -10.29 -10.17
CA GLY A 42 1.38 -11.21 -11.29
C GLY A 42 2.71 -11.85 -11.62
N TYR A 43 2.69 -12.74 -12.61
CA TYR A 43 3.90 -13.18 -13.30
C TYR A 43 3.88 -12.66 -14.74
N ALA A 44 5.07 -12.40 -15.28
CA ALA A 44 5.24 -12.12 -16.70
C ALA A 44 5.03 -13.44 -17.47
N GLU A 45 3.98 -13.52 -18.28
CA GLU A 45 3.77 -14.66 -19.18
C GLU A 45 4.79 -14.65 -20.33
N ASN A 46 5.21 -13.45 -20.74
CA ASN A 46 6.29 -13.21 -21.69
C ASN A 46 6.87 -11.80 -21.46
N ALA A 47 7.85 -11.38 -22.27
CA ALA A 47 8.54 -10.09 -22.11
C ALA A 47 7.64 -8.85 -22.27
N VAL A 48 6.38 -9.00 -22.68
CA VAL A 48 5.43 -7.91 -22.98
C VAL A 48 4.15 -8.02 -22.14
N THR A 49 3.77 -9.23 -21.73
CA THR A 49 2.50 -9.49 -21.06
C THR A 49 2.71 -9.87 -19.59
N ASP A 50 2.32 -8.96 -18.70
CA ASP A 50 2.16 -9.25 -17.27
C ASP A 50 0.75 -9.78 -17.01
N VAL A 51 0.65 -10.94 -16.37
CA VAL A 51 -0.62 -11.54 -15.95
C VAL A 51 -0.74 -11.38 -14.43
N ALA A 52 -1.63 -10.50 -13.98
CA ALA A 52 -1.98 -10.40 -12.57
C ALA A 52 -2.76 -11.65 -12.14
N VAL A 53 -2.21 -12.41 -11.19
CA VAL A 53 -2.74 -13.72 -10.77
C VAL A 53 -3.29 -13.67 -9.35
N ARG A 54 -2.82 -12.72 -8.55
CA ARG A 54 -3.25 -12.53 -7.16
C ARG A 54 -3.30 -11.05 -6.81
N GLU A 55 -4.18 -10.69 -5.89
CA GLU A 55 -4.19 -9.35 -5.29
C GLU A 55 -3.52 -9.44 -3.91
N MET A 56 -2.62 -8.52 -3.62
CA MET A 56 -2.11 -8.29 -2.28
C MET A 56 -2.98 -7.23 -1.61
N VAL A 57 -3.54 -7.58 -0.47
CA VAL A 57 -4.44 -6.73 0.32
C VAL A 57 -3.78 -6.46 1.66
N VAL A 58 -3.54 -5.19 1.98
CA VAL A 58 -2.85 -4.77 3.20
C VAL A 58 -3.78 -3.87 4.02
N PRO A 59 -4.26 -4.30 5.19
CA PRO A 59 -5.06 -3.45 6.07
C PRO A 59 -4.27 -2.23 6.54
N VAL A 60 -4.89 -1.05 6.49
CA VAL A 60 -4.26 0.21 6.90
C VAL A 60 -5.15 1.04 7.80
N CYS A 61 -4.55 1.71 8.78
CA CYS A 61 -5.24 2.68 9.63
C CYS A 61 -5.42 4.00 8.87
N HIS A 62 -6.26 4.87 9.44
CA HIS A 62 -6.60 6.17 8.88
C HIS A 62 -5.38 7.06 8.62
N ASP A 63 -4.43 7.08 9.56
CA ASP A 63 -3.24 7.93 9.47
C ASP A 63 -2.34 7.51 8.31
N CYS A 64 -2.16 6.20 8.14
CA CYS A 64 -1.39 5.62 7.04
C CYS A 64 -2.06 5.86 5.68
N ALA A 65 -3.38 5.66 5.60
CA ALA A 65 -4.17 5.96 4.41
C ALA A 65 -4.04 7.45 4.01
N THR A 66 -4.15 8.35 4.98
CA THR A 66 -4.03 9.79 4.77
C THR A 66 -2.61 10.19 4.36
N ALA A 67 -1.58 9.58 4.97
CA ALA A 67 -0.20 9.84 4.62
C ALA A 67 0.12 9.46 3.15
N LEU A 68 -0.53 8.40 2.63
CA LEU A 68 -0.41 7.98 1.22
C LEU A 68 -1.11 8.89 0.23
N LEU A 69 -2.11 9.66 0.66
CA LEU A 69 -2.73 10.70 -0.16
C LEU A 69 -1.88 11.97 -0.24
N GLY A 70 -1.01 12.19 0.74
CA GLY A 70 -0.08 13.29 0.78
C GLY A 70 1.14 13.11 -0.13
N ASN A 71 1.87 14.20 -0.35
CA ASN A 71 3.13 14.19 -1.12
C ASN A 71 4.38 14.23 -0.22
N GLU A 72 4.20 14.02 1.08
CA GLU A 72 5.29 14.10 2.06
C GLU A 72 5.98 12.75 2.28
N TRP A 73 5.26 11.65 2.05
CA TRP A 73 5.70 10.31 2.39
C TRP A 73 5.70 9.39 1.17
N THR A 74 6.62 8.43 1.18
CA THR A 74 6.60 7.26 0.29
C THR A 74 6.69 6.01 1.14
N LEU A 75 5.80 5.05 0.88
CA LEU A 75 5.82 3.74 1.50
C LEU A 75 6.67 2.79 0.65
N LEU A 76 7.69 2.19 1.25
CA LEU A 76 8.36 1.02 0.69
C LEU A 76 7.69 -0.23 1.27
N TYR A 77 7.30 -1.18 0.42
CA TYR A 77 6.67 -2.42 0.86
C TYR A 77 7.36 -3.64 0.24
N CYS A 78 7.70 -4.65 1.02
CA CYS A 78 8.38 -5.86 0.57
C CYS A 78 7.39 -7.02 0.37
N PHE A 79 7.35 -7.62 -0.82
CA PHE A 79 6.50 -8.78 -1.08
C PHE A 79 6.96 -10.07 -0.39
N GLU A 80 8.27 -10.25 -0.22
CA GLU A 80 8.81 -11.48 0.37
C GLU A 80 8.55 -11.62 1.87
N CYS A 81 8.64 -10.52 2.64
CA CYS A 81 8.46 -10.56 4.10
C CYS A 81 7.32 -9.70 4.62
N CYS A 82 6.52 -9.09 3.73
CA CYS A 82 5.42 -8.17 4.09
C CYS A 82 5.85 -7.01 5.01
N SER A 83 7.15 -6.71 5.10
CA SER A 83 7.62 -5.56 5.87
C SER A 83 7.42 -4.27 5.09
N SER A 84 7.22 -3.18 5.82
CA SER A 84 7.05 -1.85 5.27
C SER A 84 7.94 -0.82 5.95
N GLN A 85 8.33 0.20 5.19
CA GLN A 85 9.16 1.30 5.66
C GLN A 85 8.66 2.61 5.07
N TRP A 86 8.41 3.58 5.94
CA TRP A 86 8.09 4.95 5.54
C TRP A 86 9.36 5.75 5.25
N VAL A 87 9.30 6.51 4.17
CA VAL A 87 10.34 7.45 3.76
C VAL A 87 9.76 8.86 3.73
N TYR A 88 10.26 9.72 4.61
CA TYR A 88 9.93 11.13 4.58
C TYR A 88 10.70 11.81 3.44
N ARG A 89 9.98 12.23 2.39
CA ARG A 89 10.59 12.67 1.13
C ARG A 89 11.51 13.88 1.31
N LYS A 90 11.20 14.80 2.24
CA LYS A 90 12.00 16.01 2.47
C LYS A 90 13.40 15.72 3.04
N MET A 91 13.57 14.60 3.74
CA MET A 91 14.86 14.20 4.34
C MET A 91 15.56 13.09 3.54
N ALA A 92 14.92 12.58 2.49
CA ALA A 92 15.47 11.52 1.68
C ALA A 92 16.58 12.02 0.75
N ARG A 93 17.64 11.22 0.60
CA ARG A 93 18.72 11.48 -0.37
C ARG A 93 18.23 11.34 -1.82
N ASN A 94 17.29 10.44 -2.06
CA ASN A 94 16.72 10.17 -3.38
C ASN A 94 15.41 10.95 -3.56
N LYS A 95 15.11 11.32 -4.80
CA LYS A 95 13.83 11.95 -5.16
C LYS A 95 12.76 10.89 -5.39
N TYR A 96 11.98 10.60 -4.35
CA TYR A 96 10.83 9.72 -4.45
C TYR A 96 9.64 10.49 -5.03
N ARG A 97 9.07 9.98 -6.14
CA ARG A 97 7.88 10.56 -6.78
C ARG A 97 6.61 9.79 -6.46
N HIS A 98 6.75 8.47 -6.29
CA HIS A 98 5.61 7.57 -6.09
C HIS A 98 5.19 7.44 -4.63
N HIS A 99 3.89 7.25 -4.41
CA HIS A 99 3.31 7.07 -3.08
C HIS A 99 3.67 5.70 -2.49
N VAL A 100 3.60 4.65 -3.29
CA VAL A 100 4.01 3.30 -2.87
C VAL A 100 5.02 2.72 -3.85
N LEU A 101 6.12 2.21 -3.29
CA LEU A 101 7.17 1.48 -3.97
C LEU A 101 7.18 0.04 -3.45
N TRP A 102 6.83 -0.89 -4.33
CA TRP A 102 6.78 -2.31 -4.04
C TRP A 102 8.08 -2.99 -4.44
N LEU A 103 8.71 -3.65 -3.49
CA LEU A 103 9.95 -4.38 -3.64
C LEU A 103 9.63 -5.86 -3.75
N ARG A 104 10.20 -6.54 -4.76
CA ARG A 104 10.14 -8.01 -4.81
C ARG A 104 10.75 -8.61 -3.54
N GLY A 105 11.93 -8.13 -3.16
CA GLY A 105 12.59 -8.44 -1.90
C GLY A 105 13.33 -7.21 -1.38
N CYS A 106 13.28 -6.98 -0.06
CA CYS A 106 14.02 -5.89 0.58
C CYS A 106 15.47 -6.34 0.90
N PRO A 107 16.37 -5.42 1.31
CA PRO A 107 17.76 -5.75 1.63
C PRO A 107 17.93 -6.80 2.75
N HIS A 108 16.89 -7.03 3.56
CA HIS A 108 16.91 -8.09 4.58
C HIS A 108 16.52 -9.46 4.02
N CYS A 109 15.72 -9.52 2.95
CA CYS A 109 15.28 -10.76 2.35
C CYS A 109 16.26 -11.28 1.30
N SER A 110 16.80 -10.37 0.49
CA SER A 110 17.69 -10.71 -0.62
C SER A 110 18.79 -9.67 -0.78
N ASN A 111 20.00 -10.17 -1.06
CA ASN A 111 21.14 -9.34 -1.45
C ASN A 111 21.12 -8.97 -2.94
N GLN A 112 20.11 -9.42 -3.69
CA GLN A 112 19.94 -9.13 -5.12
C GLN A 112 18.70 -8.28 -5.36
N PHE A 113 18.83 -7.29 -6.24
CA PHE A 113 17.68 -6.48 -6.65
C PHE A 113 16.74 -7.29 -7.53
N GLY A 114 15.57 -7.64 -6.99
CA GLY A 114 14.57 -8.47 -7.66
C GLY A 114 13.57 -7.71 -8.54
N GLY A 115 13.65 -6.38 -8.60
CA GLY A 115 12.69 -5.51 -9.29
C GLY A 115 11.96 -4.55 -8.34
N LEU A 116 11.42 -3.48 -8.94
CA LEU A 116 10.67 -2.42 -8.28
C LEU A 116 9.38 -2.17 -9.07
N TYR A 117 8.24 -2.19 -8.39
CA TYR A 117 6.95 -1.80 -8.93
C TYR A 117 6.46 -0.57 -8.18
N PHE A 118 5.61 0.24 -8.78
CA PHE A 118 5.13 1.47 -8.16
C PHE A 118 3.70 1.79 -8.59
N ASN A 119 2.93 2.34 -7.66
CA ASN A 119 1.59 2.85 -7.93
C ASN A 119 1.51 4.29 -7.41
N ASP A 120 0.98 5.17 -8.26
CA ASP A 120 0.52 6.48 -7.86
C ASP A 120 -0.99 6.42 -7.72
N PHE A 121 -1.53 6.86 -6.57
CA PHE A 121 -2.98 6.83 -6.34
C PHE A 121 -3.75 7.71 -7.34
N ASP A 122 -3.06 8.64 -8.02
CA ASP A 122 -3.65 9.43 -9.11
C ASP A 122 -3.79 8.69 -10.44
N ALA A 123 -3.02 7.63 -10.67
CA ALA A 123 -3.05 6.83 -11.89
C ALA A 123 -4.03 5.64 -11.83
N VAL A 124 -4.53 5.31 -10.63
CA VAL A 124 -5.42 4.16 -10.41
C VAL A 124 -6.84 4.68 -10.14
N ALA A 125 -7.55 4.99 -11.22
CA ALA A 125 -8.91 5.57 -11.19
C ALA A 125 -9.91 4.77 -10.33
N ASP A 126 -9.73 3.45 -10.22
CA ASP A 126 -10.68 2.55 -9.55
C ASP A 126 -10.22 2.00 -8.18
N SER A 127 -8.91 2.03 -7.86
CA SER A 127 -8.41 1.49 -6.58
C SER A 127 -8.31 2.55 -5.49
N ALA A 128 -8.29 3.83 -5.86
CA ALA A 128 -8.27 4.96 -4.93
C ALA A 128 -9.66 5.59 -4.73
N HIS A 129 -10.74 5.00 -5.26
CA HIS A 129 -12.09 5.56 -5.17
C HIS A 129 -12.52 5.78 -3.71
N PHE A 130 -12.17 4.85 -2.83
CA PHE A 130 -12.51 4.94 -1.40
C PHE A 130 -11.79 6.10 -0.69
N LEU A 131 -10.48 6.24 -0.91
CA LEU A 131 -9.69 7.34 -0.34
C LEU A 131 -10.16 8.72 -0.85
N ARG A 132 -10.57 8.81 -2.12
CA ARG A 132 -11.08 10.05 -2.72
C ARG A 132 -12.50 10.40 -2.27
N GLU A 133 -13.40 9.41 -2.12
CA GLU A 133 -14.77 9.66 -1.66
C GLU A 133 -14.82 10.10 -0.20
N TYR A 134 -13.99 9.54 0.69
CA TYR A 134 -14.01 9.91 2.10
C TYR A 134 -13.49 11.33 2.36
N ALA A 135 -12.42 11.73 1.65
CA ALA A 135 -11.91 13.11 1.69
C ALA A 135 -12.97 14.13 1.21
N GLY A 136 -13.78 13.78 0.22
CA GLY A 136 -14.89 14.61 -0.27
C GLY A 136 -16.07 14.75 0.71
N ARG A 137 -16.31 13.73 1.57
CA ARG A 137 -17.40 13.73 2.55
C ARG A 137 -17.07 14.46 3.85
N MET A 138 -15.80 14.72 4.15
CA MET A 138 -15.35 15.49 5.32
C MET A 138 -15.12 16.99 5.04
N ALA A 139 -15.06 17.38 3.76
CA ALA A 139 -14.90 18.77 3.32
C ALA A 139 -16.23 19.49 3.01
N ALA A 140 -17.37 18.84 3.26
CA ALA A 140 -18.74 19.34 3.12
C ALA A 140 -19.42 19.42 4.49
#